data_AF-A0A812U5T9-F1
#
_entry.id   AF-A0A812U5T9-F1
#
_cell.length_a   1.000
_cell.length_b   1.000
_cell.length_c   1.000
_cell.angle_alpha   90.00
_cell.angle_beta   90.00
_cell.angle_gamma   90.00
#
_symmetry.space_group_name_H-M   'P 1'
#
loop_
_entity.id
_entity.type
_entity.pdbx_description
1 polymer ?
#
loop_
_entity_poly.entity_id
_entity_poly.type
_entity_poly.pdbx_seq_one_letter_code
_entity_poly.pdbx_strand_id
1 'polypeptide(L)'
;IQSYGIFVDIGAAETGLVHVSRLGSLDVSRVQLGDEVSVKVSAREPKLQLSVPTLDLPRQQFVAPVVVLPTADVGAREEETRLGGSLSALPKPLFARVLLQGLNLADLGHLTHVSRSLRSMAVEASNIFWDVCSLCCFHTRARFDEAECILGVGVAIVEEDGRKHLTCDFDPLSQLAFDKLGVRKGVWRNRISYWLPLAIDSHHFVRAASSLSQVLRVLGTGKVAEATRSWGRKPGIGLADADTAGSTMSFDRWLEEREKKSQAAKAKFEAFRAGNLQVMKEPAKEKPQKPSFDPSIVLEVLPKLMTSQVVLLMKGETWASHKALSGYMGFHHLLLSICHAEPTVQVELERRISQFVANEDQRVKSAVPNLGEFICLLSASQKHSWQSVAGPLLTEVFDRNVLWVLKKYPHLAQLSDAGVSRERLRATFQAALVSMRLIMFNAWFLNKVAKPSADTSDSALARYERTKGVPPRHQIEAVHRAVRTICEVDSWEAYFDSLGVERVKPEQLCNWLRQSVRNSAQKGYHKSWHFRSKAGPAKKEEGWDACDQMAEAYESH
;
A
#
# COMPACT_ATOMS: atom_id res chain seq x y z
N ILE A 1 -31.48 -38.10 -19.28
CA ILE A 1 -31.18 -36.86 -18.52
C ILE A 1 -31.39 -37.15 -17.03
N GLN A 2 -30.48 -36.75 -16.14
CA GLN A 2 -30.56 -36.96 -14.70
C GLN A 2 -30.29 -35.65 -13.94
N SER A 3 -30.68 -35.56 -12.66
CA SER A 3 -30.50 -34.35 -11.84
C SER A 3 -29.03 -33.93 -11.66
N TYR A 4 -28.10 -34.85 -11.82
CA TYR A 4 -26.66 -34.63 -11.68
C TYR A 4 -25.90 -34.50 -13.02
N GLY A 5 -26.59 -34.63 -14.17
CA GLY A 5 -25.95 -34.53 -15.48
C GLY A 5 -26.73 -35.15 -16.63
N ILE A 6 -26.17 -35.03 -17.84
CA ILE A 6 -26.72 -35.65 -19.05
C ILE A 6 -25.82 -36.80 -19.49
N PHE A 7 -26.45 -37.90 -19.91
CA PHE A 7 -25.75 -39.01 -20.56
C PHE A 7 -25.80 -38.76 -22.06
N VAL A 8 -24.63 -38.78 -22.69
CA VAL A 8 -24.47 -38.52 -24.12
C VAL A 8 -23.89 -39.79 -24.75
N ASP A 9 -24.60 -40.31 -25.73
CA ASP A 9 -24.09 -41.37 -26.59
C ASP A 9 -23.12 -40.76 -27.60
N ILE A 10 -21.89 -41.28 -27.65
CA ILE A 10 -20.84 -40.85 -28.58
C ILE A 10 -20.44 -41.98 -29.54
N GLY A 11 -21.21 -43.08 -29.61
CA GLY A 11 -20.89 -44.26 -30.40
C GLY A 11 -19.78 -45.15 -29.79
N ALA A 12 -19.57 -45.08 -28.48
CA ALA A 12 -18.61 -45.91 -27.74
C ALA A 12 -19.33 -47.06 -27.00
N ALA A 13 -18.57 -48.03 -26.47
CA ALA A 13 -19.13 -49.18 -25.75
C ALA A 13 -19.91 -48.79 -24.46
N GLU A 14 -19.64 -47.61 -23.90
CA GLU A 14 -20.38 -47.04 -22.77
C GLU A 14 -20.77 -45.58 -23.04
N THR A 15 -21.94 -45.17 -22.55
CA THR A 15 -22.40 -43.78 -22.61
C THR A 15 -21.56 -42.86 -21.72
N GLY A 16 -21.18 -41.68 -22.21
CA GLY A 16 -20.42 -40.70 -21.43
C GLY A 16 -21.32 -39.81 -20.57
N LEU A 17 -20.86 -39.46 -19.37
CA LEU A 17 -21.58 -38.55 -18.47
C LEU A 17 -21.00 -37.13 -18.59
N VAL A 18 -21.86 -36.15 -18.91
CA VAL A 18 -21.59 -34.73 -18.69
C VAL A 18 -22.20 -34.34 -17.35
N HIS A 19 -21.34 -34.13 -16.34
CA HIS A 19 -21.78 -33.69 -15.02
C HIS A 19 -22.34 -32.26 -15.07
N VAL A 20 -23.30 -31.92 -14.20
CA VAL A 20 -23.96 -30.60 -14.16
C VAL A 20 -22.97 -29.42 -14.06
N SER A 21 -21.82 -29.63 -13.41
CA SER A 21 -20.76 -28.63 -13.31
C SER A 21 -19.93 -28.41 -14.59
N ARG A 22 -20.17 -29.18 -15.65
CA ARG A 22 -19.43 -29.18 -16.93
C ARG A 22 -20.31 -29.01 -18.16
N LEU A 23 -21.55 -28.56 -17.96
CA LEU A 23 -22.51 -28.27 -19.04
C LEU A 23 -22.21 -26.97 -19.79
N GLY A 24 -21.35 -26.10 -19.23
CA GLY A 24 -21.03 -24.80 -19.85
C GLY A 24 -22.30 -23.95 -19.98
N SER A 25 -22.64 -23.59 -21.22
CA SER A 25 -23.83 -22.81 -21.59
C SER A 25 -25.08 -23.66 -21.88
N LEU A 26 -24.99 -24.98 -21.77
CA LEU A 26 -26.10 -25.89 -22.06
C LEU A 26 -27.11 -25.87 -20.90
N ASP A 27 -28.32 -25.37 -21.17
CA ASP A 27 -29.41 -25.33 -20.20
C ASP A 27 -30.14 -26.68 -20.15
N VAL A 28 -29.91 -27.46 -19.09
CA VAL A 28 -30.52 -28.80 -18.90
C VAL A 28 -32.04 -28.76 -18.92
N SER A 29 -32.65 -27.63 -18.56
CA SER A 29 -34.11 -27.49 -18.54
C SER A 29 -34.74 -27.45 -19.95
N ARG A 30 -33.91 -27.24 -20.98
CA ARG A 30 -34.34 -27.13 -22.39
C ARG A 30 -33.96 -28.33 -23.25
N VAL A 31 -33.12 -29.23 -22.73
CA VAL A 31 -32.63 -30.41 -23.47
C VAL A 31 -33.65 -31.53 -23.37
N GLN A 32 -34.00 -32.14 -24.50
CA GLN A 32 -34.88 -33.30 -24.61
C GLN A 32 -34.10 -34.57 -24.95
N LEU A 33 -34.71 -35.73 -24.71
CA LEU A 33 -34.13 -37.01 -25.13
C LEU A 33 -34.10 -37.07 -26.66
N GLY A 34 -32.90 -37.22 -27.23
CA GLY A 34 -32.69 -37.25 -28.68
C GLY A 34 -31.96 -36.03 -29.24
N ASP A 35 -31.73 -34.99 -28.44
CA ASP A 35 -31.00 -33.80 -28.88
C ASP A 35 -29.52 -34.11 -29.16
N GLU A 36 -29.01 -33.60 -30.28
CA GLU A 36 -27.59 -33.64 -30.61
C GLU A 36 -26.83 -32.55 -29.83
N VAL A 37 -25.80 -32.96 -29.08
CA VAL A 37 -24.99 -32.05 -28.24
C VAL A 37 -23.52 -32.22 -28.56
N SER A 38 -22.82 -31.10 -28.82
CA SER A 38 -21.37 -31.11 -28.99
C SER A 38 -20.66 -31.31 -27.66
N VAL A 39 -19.79 -32.31 -27.57
CA VAL A 39 -19.09 -32.72 -26.34
C VAL A 39 -17.62 -33.02 -26.60
N LYS A 40 -16.79 -32.78 -25.58
CA LYS A 40 -15.36 -33.10 -25.55
C LYS A 40 -15.07 -34.13 -24.46
N VAL A 41 -14.23 -35.13 -24.76
CA VAL A 41 -13.79 -36.14 -23.79
C VAL A 41 -12.82 -35.50 -22.78
N SER A 42 -13.14 -35.62 -21.49
CA SER A 42 -12.39 -34.98 -20.40
C SER A 42 -11.60 -35.97 -19.52
N ALA A 43 -12.10 -37.19 -19.32
CA ALA A 43 -11.38 -38.27 -18.63
C ALA A 43 -11.94 -39.64 -19.06
N ARG A 44 -11.11 -40.71 -19.02
CA ARG A 44 -11.46 -42.06 -19.48
C ARG A 44 -11.67 -43.10 -18.35
N GLU A 45 -11.25 -42.83 -17.11
CA GLU A 45 -11.42 -43.74 -15.96
C GLU A 45 -11.78 -42.96 -14.68
N PRO A 46 -12.59 -43.53 -13.75
CA PRO A 46 -13.19 -44.87 -13.77
C PRO A 46 -14.49 -44.98 -14.59
N LYS A 47 -14.97 -43.88 -15.21
CA LYS A 47 -16.05 -43.84 -16.23
C LYS A 47 -15.77 -42.74 -17.26
N LEU A 48 -16.29 -42.87 -18.47
CA LEU A 48 -16.14 -41.89 -19.55
C LEU A 48 -16.80 -40.54 -19.19
N GLN A 49 -16.00 -39.49 -18.96
CA GLN A 49 -16.49 -38.14 -18.60
C GLN A 49 -16.40 -37.17 -19.78
N LEU A 50 -17.49 -36.46 -20.05
CA LEU A 50 -17.64 -35.52 -21.15
C LEU A 50 -17.86 -34.08 -20.64
N SER A 51 -17.50 -33.09 -21.46
CA SER A 51 -17.74 -31.66 -21.19
C SER A 51 -18.21 -30.94 -22.45
N VAL A 52 -19.15 -30.01 -22.34
CA VAL A 52 -19.62 -29.21 -23.49
C VAL A 52 -18.57 -28.12 -23.80
N PRO A 53 -18.12 -27.97 -25.06
CA PRO A 53 -17.28 -26.85 -25.47
C PRO A 53 -17.99 -25.53 -25.16
N THR A 54 -17.38 -24.67 -24.34
CA THR A 54 -17.89 -23.31 -24.14
C THR A 54 -17.60 -22.55 -25.42
N LEU A 55 -18.62 -22.34 -26.26
CA LEU A 55 -18.53 -21.38 -27.35
C LEU A 55 -18.17 -20.03 -26.75
N ASP A 56 -17.09 -19.42 -27.26
CA ASP A 56 -16.66 -18.06 -26.94
C ASP A 56 -17.71 -17.05 -27.43
N LEU A 57 -18.86 -17.00 -26.75
CA LEU A 57 -19.71 -15.83 -26.78
C LEU A 57 -18.87 -14.68 -26.22
N PRO A 58 -18.80 -13.52 -26.90
CA PRO A 58 -18.07 -12.37 -26.38
C PRO A 58 -18.63 -12.08 -25.00
N ARG A 59 -17.79 -12.26 -23.97
CA ARG A 59 -18.15 -11.88 -22.59
C ARG A 59 -18.61 -10.43 -22.69
N GLN A 60 -19.87 -10.15 -22.37
CA GLN A 60 -20.27 -8.79 -22.05
C GLN A 60 -19.38 -8.36 -20.90
N GLN A 61 -18.29 -7.65 -21.21
CA GLN A 61 -17.40 -7.12 -20.20
C GLN A 61 -18.23 -6.13 -19.42
N PHE A 62 -18.54 -6.48 -18.17
CA PHE A 62 -19.16 -5.54 -17.26
C PHE A 62 -18.23 -4.34 -17.13
N VAL A 63 -18.68 -3.18 -17.62
CA VAL A 63 -17.97 -1.93 -17.47
C VAL A 63 -18.37 -1.33 -16.13
N ALA A 64 -17.41 -1.22 -15.21
CA ALA A 64 -17.67 -0.61 -13.92
C ALA A 64 -18.10 0.85 -14.12
N PRO A 65 -19.15 1.33 -13.43
CA PRO A 65 -19.68 2.69 -13.56
C PRO A 65 -18.79 3.68 -12.80
N VAL A 66 -17.50 3.75 -13.14
CA VAL A 66 -16.52 4.62 -12.50
C VAL A 66 -16.17 5.74 -13.45
N VAL A 67 -16.64 6.94 -13.12
CA VAL A 67 -16.26 8.18 -13.80
C VAL A 67 -15.47 9.01 -12.80
N VAL A 68 -14.21 9.32 -13.10
CA VAL A 68 -13.38 10.15 -12.21
C VAL A 68 -13.72 11.61 -12.47
N LEU A 69 -14.09 12.34 -11.43
CA LEU A 69 -14.43 13.75 -11.53
C LEU A 69 -13.16 14.57 -11.86
N PRO A 70 -13.26 15.56 -12.76
CA PRO A 70 -12.16 16.48 -12.98
C PRO A 70 -11.83 17.20 -11.68
N THR A 71 -10.55 17.32 -11.36
CA THR A 71 -10.13 18.19 -10.26
C THR A 71 -10.48 19.62 -10.64
N ALA A 72 -11.27 20.32 -9.82
CA ALA A 72 -11.61 21.72 -10.06
C ALA A 72 -10.33 22.55 -10.28
N ASP A 73 -10.14 23.04 -11.50
CA ASP A 73 -9.12 24.04 -11.83
C ASP A 73 -9.48 25.32 -11.09
N VAL A 74 -8.69 25.67 -10.08
CA VAL A 74 -8.78 26.98 -9.43
C VAL A 74 -7.63 27.82 -9.95
N GLY A 75 -7.94 28.65 -10.95
CA GLY A 75 -7.24 29.92 -11.17
C GLY A 75 -6.27 29.93 -12.33
N ALA A 76 -6.50 30.88 -13.23
CA ALA A 76 -5.65 31.25 -14.34
C ALA A 76 -4.16 31.31 -14.00
N ARG A 77 -3.37 30.72 -14.90
CA ARG A 77 -1.93 30.94 -15.04
C ARG A 77 -1.63 32.44 -15.07
N GLU A 78 -1.12 33.00 -13.97
CA GLU A 78 -0.25 34.16 -14.09
C GLU A 78 1.09 33.62 -14.62
N GLU A 79 1.33 33.79 -15.93
CA GLU A 79 2.68 33.63 -16.48
C GLU A 79 3.59 34.64 -15.78
N GLU A 80 4.27 34.21 -14.70
CA GLU A 80 5.41 34.94 -14.16
C GLU A 80 6.45 35.02 -15.28
N THR A 81 6.52 36.19 -15.91
CA THR A 81 7.56 36.59 -16.86
C THR A 81 8.91 36.37 -16.19
N ARG A 82 9.58 35.29 -16.57
CA ARG A 82 10.92 34.96 -16.08
C ARG A 82 11.90 35.97 -16.65
N LEU A 83 12.20 37.02 -15.90
CA LEU A 83 13.30 37.93 -16.18
C LEU A 83 14.62 37.12 -16.17
N GLY A 84 15.26 37.02 -17.34
CA GLY A 84 16.59 36.43 -17.46
C GLY A 84 17.59 37.17 -16.57
N GLY A 85 18.34 36.44 -15.75
CA GLY A 85 19.34 37.00 -14.82
C GLY A 85 18.88 37.20 -13.37
N SER A 86 17.60 36.93 -13.04
CA SER A 86 17.12 36.97 -11.65
C SER A 86 17.56 35.74 -10.85
N LEU A 87 17.75 35.88 -9.53
CA LEU A 87 17.94 34.76 -8.59
C LEU A 87 16.83 33.68 -8.73
N SER A 88 15.63 34.11 -9.13
CA SER A 88 14.49 33.21 -9.41
C SER A 88 14.66 32.36 -10.68
N ALA A 89 15.70 32.59 -11.49
CA ALA A 89 16.03 31.82 -12.69
C ALA A 89 17.07 30.70 -12.42
N LEU A 90 17.65 30.63 -11.21
CA LEU A 90 18.51 29.51 -10.82
C LEU A 90 17.71 28.21 -10.79
N PRO A 91 18.35 27.05 -11.07
CA PRO A 91 17.69 25.76 -10.90
C PRO A 91 17.12 25.65 -9.48
N LYS A 92 15.80 25.42 -9.36
CA LYS A 92 15.08 25.33 -8.08
C LYS A 92 15.83 24.52 -6.99
N PRO A 93 16.50 23.38 -7.30
CA PRO A 93 17.26 22.63 -6.30
C PRO A 93 18.52 23.35 -5.78
N LEU A 94 19.24 24.07 -6.64
CA LEU A 94 20.40 24.88 -6.24
C LEU A 94 19.96 26.07 -5.39
N PHE A 95 18.86 26.70 -5.80
CA PHE A 95 18.31 27.85 -5.10
C PHE A 95 17.77 27.48 -3.72
N ALA A 96 17.00 26.40 -3.63
CA ALA A 96 16.58 25.77 -2.39
C ALA A 96 17.77 25.46 -1.48
N ARG A 97 18.82 24.84 -2.01
CA ARG A 97 20.01 24.48 -1.23
C ARG A 97 20.73 25.70 -0.65
N VAL A 98 20.93 26.75 -1.45
CA VAL A 98 21.61 27.98 -1.02
C VAL A 98 20.78 28.74 0.02
N LEU A 99 19.46 28.87 -0.18
CA LEU A 99 18.58 29.57 0.76
C LEU A 99 18.31 28.78 2.05
N LEU A 100 18.12 27.46 1.96
CA LEU A 100 17.65 26.63 3.08
C LEU A 100 18.76 26.15 4.01
N GLN A 101 19.99 26.04 3.51
CA GLN A 101 21.11 25.51 4.31
C GLN A 101 22.01 26.61 4.87
N GLY A 102 21.99 27.82 4.30
CA GLY A 102 22.91 28.89 4.66
C GLY A 102 22.32 30.03 5.49
N LEU A 103 20.98 30.17 5.53
CA LEU A 103 20.32 31.33 6.12
C LEU A 103 19.67 30.99 7.47
N ASN A 104 19.74 31.93 8.40
CA ASN A 104 19.02 31.84 9.66
C ASN A 104 17.55 32.28 9.48
N LEU A 105 16.74 32.11 10.52
CA LEU A 105 15.31 32.44 10.48
C LEU A 105 15.03 33.93 10.22
N ALA A 106 15.92 34.84 10.66
CA ALA A 106 15.76 36.27 10.42
C ALA A 106 16.00 36.61 8.93
N ASP A 107 17.04 36.03 8.33
CA ASP A 107 17.35 36.20 6.92
C ASP A 107 16.24 35.64 6.01
N LEU A 108 15.67 34.48 6.38
CA LEU A 108 14.49 33.93 5.71
C LEU A 108 13.29 34.89 5.82
N GLY A 109 13.10 35.50 6.98
CA GLY A 109 12.10 36.55 7.20
C GLY A 109 12.27 37.72 6.24
N HIS A 110 13.48 38.26 6.12
CA HIS A 110 13.79 39.34 5.18
C HIS A 110 13.52 38.94 3.72
N LEU A 111 13.85 37.71 3.32
CA LEU A 111 13.62 37.22 1.96
C LEU A 111 12.15 37.15 1.56
N THR A 112 11.22 37.00 2.51
CA THR A 112 9.78 37.03 2.21
C THR A 112 9.31 38.37 1.63
N HIS A 113 10.09 39.43 1.85
CA HIS A 113 9.81 40.79 1.40
C HIS A 113 10.58 41.18 0.13
N VAL A 114 11.54 40.37 -0.34
CA VAL A 114 12.39 40.70 -1.50
C VAL A 114 11.66 40.52 -2.84
N SER A 115 10.92 39.42 -3.02
CA SER A 115 10.10 39.22 -4.23
C SER A 115 8.96 38.22 -4.00
N ARG A 116 7.97 38.21 -4.91
CA ARG A 116 6.85 37.24 -4.87
C ARG A 116 7.33 35.80 -5.04
N SER A 117 8.26 35.56 -5.97
CA SER A 117 8.82 34.23 -6.23
C SER A 117 9.65 33.69 -5.06
N LEU A 118 10.38 34.56 -4.35
CA LEU A 118 11.17 34.19 -3.18
C LEU A 118 10.31 33.97 -1.94
N ARG A 119 9.18 34.68 -1.83
CA ARG A 119 8.27 34.60 -0.69
C ARG A 119 7.80 33.18 -0.42
N SER A 120 7.31 32.46 -1.44
CA SER A 120 6.78 31.11 -1.25
C SER A 120 7.85 30.15 -0.70
N MET A 121 9.05 30.21 -1.27
CA MET A 121 10.18 29.37 -0.86
C MET A 121 10.69 29.74 0.54
N ALA A 122 10.80 31.03 0.86
CA ALA A 122 11.25 31.49 2.17
C ALA A 122 10.23 31.21 3.29
N VAL A 123 8.93 31.25 2.97
CA VAL A 123 7.87 30.83 3.91
C VAL A 123 7.94 29.32 4.15
N GLU A 124 8.09 28.51 3.10
CA GLU A 124 8.23 27.06 3.23
C GLU A 124 9.50 26.69 4.03
N ALA A 125 10.62 27.33 3.73
CA ALA A 125 11.88 27.25 4.47
C ALA A 125 11.70 27.47 5.98
N SER A 126 11.07 28.59 6.32
CA SER A 126 10.86 29.01 7.70
C SER A 126 9.97 28.01 8.45
N ASN A 127 8.99 27.44 7.77
CA ASN A 127 8.05 26.48 8.35
C ASN A 127 8.70 25.15 8.73
N ILE A 128 9.75 24.73 8.02
CA ILE A 128 10.47 23.46 8.27
C ILE A 128 11.81 23.65 8.98
N PHE A 129 12.23 24.90 9.25
CA PHE A 129 13.56 25.23 9.74
C PHE A 129 13.95 24.41 10.98
N TRP A 130 13.10 24.42 12.01
CA TRP A 130 13.36 23.69 13.25
C TRP A 130 13.34 22.17 13.07
N ASP A 131 12.45 21.67 12.22
CA ASP A 131 12.37 20.23 11.94
C ASP A 131 13.66 19.75 11.25
N VAL A 132 14.18 20.50 10.28
CA VAL A 132 15.46 20.22 9.60
C VAL A 132 16.64 20.37 10.57
N CYS A 133 16.64 21.37 11.46
CA CYS A 133 17.65 21.51 12.52
C CYS A 133 17.63 20.31 13.48
N SER A 134 16.46 19.76 13.76
CA SER A 134 16.29 18.60 14.65
C SER A 134 16.56 17.25 13.98
N LEU A 135 16.74 17.22 12.66
CA LEU A 135 16.98 16.01 11.87
C LEU A 135 18.38 15.43 12.14
N CYS A 136 18.48 14.70 13.24
CA CYS A 136 19.71 14.10 13.73
C CYS A 136 19.43 12.70 14.29
N CYS A 137 20.49 11.89 14.39
CA CYS A 137 20.40 10.59 15.04
C CYS A 137 19.93 10.75 16.48
N PHE A 138 18.85 10.06 16.88
CA PHE A 138 18.32 10.17 18.25
C PHE A 138 19.32 9.73 19.33
N HIS A 139 20.30 8.89 18.96
CA HIS A 139 21.33 8.35 19.86
C HIS A 139 22.62 9.17 19.86
N THR A 140 23.26 9.36 18.70
CA THR A 140 24.56 10.06 18.62
C THR A 140 24.44 11.56 18.44
N ARG A 141 23.23 12.08 18.17
CA ARG A 141 22.96 13.48 17.78
C ARG A 141 23.68 13.95 16.50
N ALA A 142 24.35 13.03 15.80
CA ALA A 142 24.98 13.30 14.52
C ALA A 142 23.93 13.67 13.47
N ARG A 143 24.19 14.73 12.73
CA ARG A 143 23.29 15.29 11.71
C ARG A 143 23.50 14.65 10.35
N PHE A 144 22.54 14.82 9.44
CA PHE A 144 22.62 14.25 8.09
C PHE A 144 23.67 14.91 7.18
N ASP A 145 24.00 16.16 7.46
CA ASP A 145 24.93 17.00 6.69
C ASP A 145 26.40 16.82 7.10
N GLU A 146 26.68 16.12 8.20
CA GLU A 146 28.03 15.71 8.60
C GLU A 146 28.59 14.68 7.62
N ALA A 147 29.84 14.86 7.18
CA ALA A 147 30.47 14.09 6.09
C ALA A 147 30.49 12.56 6.30
N GLU A 148 30.62 12.11 7.55
CA GLU A 148 30.68 10.68 7.90
C GLU A 148 29.34 10.11 8.43
N CYS A 149 28.30 10.95 8.54
CA CYS A 149 27.02 10.52 9.09
C CYS A 149 25.99 10.15 8.00
N ILE A 150 25.65 8.87 7.91
CA ILE A 150 24.50 8.40 7.14
C ILE A 150 23.36 8.11 8.11
N LEU A 151 22.28 8.90 8.03
CA LEU A 151 21.03 8.62 8.72
C LEU A 151 20.15 7.60 7.98
N GLY A 152 19.46 6.78 8.77
CA GLY A 152 18.48 5.80 8.35
C GLY A 152 17.41 5.62 9.43
N VAL A 153 16.58 4.59 9.30
CA VAL A 153 15.53 4.25 10.26
C VAL A 153 15.59 2.77 10.61
N GLY A 154 15.05 2.45 11.79
CA GLY A 154 14.97 1.08 12.25
C GLY A 154 13.78 0.33 11.66
N VAL A 155 14.02 -0.83 11.06
CA VAL A 155 12.99 -1.72 10.54
C VAL A 155 12.94 -3.01 11.36
N ALA A 156 11.74 -3.51 11.61
CA ALA A 156 11.49 -4.75 12.33
C ALA A 156 10.42 -5.59 11.65
N ILE A 157 10.39 -6.87 12.01
CA ILE A 157 9.33 -7.80 11.63
C ILE A 157 8.47 -8.02 12.87
N VAL A 158 7.18 -7.70 12.76
CA VAL A 158 6.18 -7.89 13.82
C VAL A 158 5.15 -8.89 13.34
N GLU A 159 4.65 -9.72 14.25
CA GLU A 159 3.56 -10.65 13.99
C GLU A 159 2.27 -10.12 14.62
N GLU A 160 1.26 -9.87 13.79
CA GLU A 160 -0.08 -9.42 14.20
C GLU A 160 -1.10 -10.31 13.48
N ASP A 161 -2.08 -10.85 14.20
CA ASP A 161 -3.09 -11.78 13.68
C ASP A 161 -2.51 -12.99 12.90
N GLY A 162 -1.38 -13.53 13.37
CA GLY A 162 -0.68 -14.66 12.72
C GLY A 162 -0.02 -14.30 11.38
N ARG A 163 0.14 -13.01 11.07
CA ARG A 163 0.84 -12.51 9.88
C ARG A 163 2.04 -11.67 10.29
N LYS A 164 3.19 -12.01 9.71
CA LYS A 164 4.42 -11.24 9.86
C LYS A 164 4.46 -10.12 8.83
N HIS A 165 4.70 -8.90 9.28
CA HIS A 165 4.82 -7.73 8.43
C HIS A 165 5.98 -6.83 8.86
N LEU A 166 6.46 -5.99 7.94
CA LEU A 166 7.51 -5.02 8.21
C LEU A 166 6.89 -3.81 8.92
N THR A 167 7.55 -3.34 9.98
CA THR A 167 7.21 -2.13 10.72
C THR A 167 8.43 -1.23 10.87
N CYS A 168 8.19 0.06 11.03
CA CYS A 168 9.21 1.07 11.22
C CYS A 168 8.64 2.18 12.10
N ASP A 169 9.30 2.45 13.22
CA ASP A 169 9.10 3.69 13.98
C ASP A 169 10.10 4.67 13.39
N PHE A 170 9.61 5.68 12.67
CA PHE A 170 10.39 6.58 11.83
C PHE A 170 11.24 7.59 12.64
N ASP A 171 12.14 7.05 13.45
CA ASP A 171 13.10 7.77 14.29
C ASP A 171 14.49 7.68 13.65
N PRO A 172 15.10 8.81 13.25
CA PRO A 172 16.40 8.81 12.60
C PRO A 172 17.50 8.19 13.47
N LEU A 173 18.20 7.21 12.92
CA LEU A 173 19.31 6.49 13.55
C LEU A 173 20.51 6.51 12.58
N SER A 174 21.69 6.85 13.07
CA SER A 174 22.91 6.81 12.25
C SER A 174 23.41 5.39 12.04
N GLN A 175 24.06 5.14 10.90
CA GLN A 175 24.72 3.86 10.62
C GLN A 175 25.71 3.48 11.72
N LEU A 176 26.49 4.45 12.20
CA LEU A 176 27.44 4.27 13.31
C LEU A 176 26.75 3.75 14.58
N ALA A 177 25.60 4.34 14.94
CA ALA A 177 24.86 3.93 16.13
C ALA A 177 24.36 2.48 16.01
N PHE A 178 23.89 2.10 14.83
CA PHE A 178 23.43 0.74 14.59
C PHE A 178 24.60 -0.27 14.50
N ASP A 179 25.56 -0.07 13.61
CA ASP A 179 26.62 -1.05 13.32
C ASP A 179 27.69 -1.10 14.41
N LYS A 180 28.18 0.07 14.84
CA LYS A 180 29.30 0.16 15.78
C LYS A 180 28.82 0.24 17.21
N LEU A 181 27.80 1.03 17.54
CA LEU A 181 27.35 1.16 18.95
C LEU A 181 26.36 0.06 19.37
N GLY A 182 25.83 -0.72 18.42
CA GLY A 182 24.95 -1.86 18.73
C GLY A 182 23.54 -1.46 19.15
N VAL A 183 23.07 -0.28 18.75
CA VAL A 183 21.71 0.18 19.06
C VAL A 183 20.69 -0.72 18.34
N ARG A 184 19.82 -1.37 19.11
CA ARG A 184 18.78 -2.30 18.62
C ARG A 184 17.39 -2.00 19.19
N LYS A 185 17.22 -0.86 19.85
CA LYS A 185 15.95 -0.39 20.40
C LYS A 185 15.72 1.05 19.97
N GLY A 186 14.52 1.36 19.48
CA GLY A 186 14.14 2.73 19.17
C GLY A 186 13.76 3.51 20.43
N VAL A 187 13.32 4.75 20.23
CA VAL A 187 12.96 5.69 21.31
C VAL A 187 11.86 5.09 22.21
N TRP A 188 10.92 4.36 21.61
CA TRP A 188 9.81 3.70 22.31
C TRP A 188 10.13 2.26 22.74
N ARG A 189 11.40 1.87 22.77
CA ARG A 189 11.88 0.52 23.10
C ARG A 189 11.41 -0.60 22.17
N ASN A 190 10.80 -0.24 21.05
CA ASN A 190 10.54 -1.13 19.92
C ASN A 190 11.86 -1.73 19.42
N ARG A 191 11.84 -3.02 19.04
CA ARG A 191 13.02 -3.71 18.55
C ARG A 191 13.38 -3.17 17.16
N ILE A 192 14.67 -2.97 16.92
CA ILE A 192 15.22 -2.68 15.59
C ILE A 192 16.00 -3.90 15.13
N SER A 193 15.58 -4.51 14.03
CA SER A 193 16.22 -5.72 13.48
C SER A 193 17.12 -5.39 12.29
N TYR A 194 16.74 -4.38 11.50
CA TYR A 194 17.46 -3.92 10.32
C TYR A 194 17.56 -2.40 10.36
N TRP A 195 18.58 -1.85 9.71
CA TRP A 195 18.75 -0.41 9.55
C TRP A 195 18.63 -0.06 8.07
N LEU A 196 17.67 0.78 7.75
CA LEU A 196 17.34 1.18 6.39
C LEU A 196 17.73 2.65 6.17
N PRO A 197 18.73 2.96 5.32
CA PRO A 197 19.08 4.33 5.01
C PRO A 197 17.90 5.11 4.43
N LEU A 198 17.83 6.41 4.75
CA LEU A 198 16.86 7.33 4.15
C LEU A 198 17.44 8.01 2.91
N ALA A 199 16.57 8.59 2.08
CA ALA A 199 16.94 9.60 1.11
C ALA A 199 16.52 10.94 1.71
N ILE A 200 17.42 11.64 2.43
CA ILE A 200 17.08 12.96 2.99
C ILE A 200 17.18 14.03 1.90
N ASP A 201 18.24 13.95 1.10
CA ASP A 201 18.41 14.67 -0.15
C ASP A 201 19.31 13.85 -1.08
N SER A 202 19.53 14.34 -2.29
CA SER A 202 20.37 13.72 -3.31
C SER A 202 21.81 13.45 -2.84
N HIS A 203 22.40 14.32 -2.03
CA HIS A 203 23.77 14.13 -1.52
C HIS A 203 23.82 13.02 -0.47
N HIS A 204 22.88 13.05 0.48
CA HIS A 204 22.72 12.00 1.49
C HIS A 204 22.36 10.65 0.86
N PHE A 205 21.49 10.64 -0.16
CA PHE A 205 21.11 9.44 -0.92
C PHE A 205 22.31 8.80 -1.62
N VAL A 206 23.16 9.59 -2.30
CA VAL A 206 24.37 9.06 -2.95
C VAL A 206 25.30 8.37 -1.94
N ARG A 207 25.47 8.95 -0.75
CA ARG A 207 26.27 8.35 0.33
C ARG A 207 25.62 7.08 0.88
N ALA A 208 24.29 7.06 0.97
CA ALA A 208 23.50 5.94 1.47
C ALA A 208 23.33 4.77 0.49
N ALA A 209 23.50 5.00 -0.82
CA ALA A 209 23.06 4.09 -1.88
C ALA A 209 23.64 2.66 -1.78
N SER A 210 24.90 2.52 -1.38
CA SER A 210 25.55 1.20 -1.22
C SER A 210 24.91 0.39 -0.09
N SER A 211 24.85 0.97 1.12
CA SER A 211 24.20 0.35 2.28
C SER A 211 22.71 0.08 2.02
N LEU A 212 22.05 0.96 1.27
CA LEU A 212 20.64 0.84 0.90
C LEU A 212 20.39 -0.37 -0.02
N SER A 213 21.21 -0.53 -1.06
CA SER A 213 21.12 -1.69 -1.96
C SER A 213 21.29 -3.01 -1.19
N GLN A 214 22.25 -3.07 -0.26
CA GLN A 214 22.50 -4.26 0.56
C GLN A 214 21.31 -4.61 1.46
N VAL A 215 20.77 -3.63 2.22
CA VAL A 215 19.64 -3.92 3.11
C VAL A 215 18.36 -4.25 2.35
N LEU A 216 18.10 -3.61 1.20
CA LEU A 216 16.95 -3.94 0.36
C LEU A 216 17.03 -5.39 -0.14
N ARG A 217 18.24 -5.86 -0.51
CA ARG A 217 18.44 -7.28 -0.86
C ARG A 217 18.14 -8.21 0.32
N VAL A 218 18.57 -7.86 1.54
CA VAL A 218 18.26 -8.66 2.74
C VAL A 218 16.76 -8.70 3.03
N LEU A 219 16.06 -7.57 2.89
CA LEU A 219 14.62 -7.48 3.15
C LEU A 219 13.77 -8.13 2.05
N GLY A 220 14.22 -8.07 0.80
CA GLY A 220 13.51 -8.57 -0.37
C GLY A 220 13.92 -9.97 -0.83
N THR A 221 14.85 -10.64 -0.14
CA THR A 221 15.24 -12.03 -0.46
C THR A 221 15.23 -12.94 0.77
N GLY A 222 15.23 -14.25 0.52
CA GLY A 222 15.33 -15.27 1.57
C GLY A 222 14.23 -15.19 2.62
N LYS A 223 14.55 -15.62 3.85
CA LYS A 223 13.58 -15.82 4.95
C LYS A 223 12.74 -14.58 5.29
N VAL A 224 13.28 -13.37 5.13
CA VAL A 224 12.56 -12.12 5.48
C VAL A 224 11.46 -11.85 4.47
N ALA A 225 11.79 -11.85 3.18
CA ALA A 225 10.81 -11.73 2.11
C ALA A 225 9.77 -12.84 2.24
N GLU A 226 10.20 -14.07 2.55
CA GLU A 226 9.32 -15.21 2.71
C GLU A 226 8.34 -15.12 3.88
N ALA A 227 8.77 -14.54 5.00
CA ALA A 227 7.94 -14.34 6.18
C ALA A 227 6.97 -13.16 6.00
N THR A 228 7.39 -12.14 5.25
CA THR A 228 6.65 -10.87 5.07
C THR A 228 5.91 -10.80 3.72
N ARG A 229 5.58 -11.95 3.14
CA ARG A 229 4.82 -12.01 1.89
C ARG A 229 3.39 -11.54 2.13
N SER A 230 2.88 -10.70 1.24
CA SER A 230 1.50 -10.19 1.29
C SER A 230 0.45 -11.22 0.82
N TRP A 231 0.89 -12.45 0.55
CA TRP A 231 0.10 -13.63 0.19
C TRP A 231 -0.11 -14.55 1.38
N GLY A 232 -1.32 -15.07 1.55
CA GLY A 232 -1.62 -16.04 2.61
C GLY A 232 -0.72 -17.28 2.54
N ARG A 233 -0.54 -17.95 3.68
CA ARG A 233 0.26 -19.19 3.84
C ARG A 233 -0.11 -20.20 2.74
N LYS A 234 0.89 -20.78 2.05
CA LYS A 234 0.67 -22.04 1.30
C LYS A 234 0.18 -23.09 2.31
N PRO A 235 -1.00 -23.71 2.12
CA PRO A 235 -1.34 -24.89 2.89
C PRO A 235 -0.40 -26.01 2.42
N GLY A 236 0.53 -26.45 3.28
CA GLY A 236 1.36 -27.61 2.97
C GLY A 236 2.85 -27.54 3.28
N ILE A 237 3.33 -26.60 4.09
CA ILE A 237 4.65 -26.77 4.75
C ILE A 237 4.43 -26.67 6.26
N GLY A 238 4.14 -27.83 6.87
CA GLY A 238 4.36 -28.03 8.29
C GLY A 238 5.86 -27.93 8.51
N LEU A 239 6.32 -26.77 8.92
CA LEU A 239 7.61 -26.67 9.61
C LEU A 239 7.35 -27.23 10.99
N ALA A 240 8.04 -28.34 11.29
CA ALA A 240 8.17 -28.89 12.62
C ALA A 240 8.44 -27.75 13.60
N ASP A 241 7.68 -27.74 14.69
CA ASP A 241 7.99 -26.94 15.86
C ASP A 241 9.43 -27.23 16.24
N ALA A 242 10.30 -26.25 16.01
CA ALA A 242 11.62 -26.28 16.62
C ALA A 242 11.38 -26.03 18.10
N ASP A 243 11.35 -27.13 18.86
CA ASP A 243 11.48 -27.16 20.31
C ASP A 243 12.60 -26.21 20.71
N THR A 244 12.20 -24.99 21.06
CA THR A 244 13.10 -24.04 21.70
C THR A 244 13.05 -24.44 23.16
N ALA A 245 13.96 -25.33 23.55
CA ALA A 245 14.23 -25.62 24.95
C ALA A 245 14.54 -24.30 25.66
N GLY A 246 13.51 -23.74 26.29
CA GLY A 246 13.62 -22.54 27.09
C GLY A 246 14.45 -22.88 28.31
N SER A 247 15.72 -22.47 28.31
CA SER A 247 16.47 -22.35 29.55
C SER A 247 15.74 -21.34 30.42
N THR A 248 15.09 -21.81 31.48
CA THR A 248 14.41 -20.98 32.47
C THR A 248 15.46 -20.18 33.23
N MET A 249 15.81 -19.00 32.72
CA MET A 249 16.68 -18.07 33.44
C MET A 249 15.91 -17.43 34.59
N SER A 250 16.54 -17.35 35.77
CA SER A 250 15.95 -16.66 36.92
C SER A 250 15.80 -15.16 36.64
N PHE A 251 14.78 -14.55 37.25
CA PHE A 251 14.48 -13.13 37.11
C PHE A 251 15.68 -12.24 37.50
N ASP A 252 16.40 -12.62 38.56
CA ASP A 252 17.59 -11.89 39.03
C ASP A 252 18.75 -11.97 38.02
N ARG A 253 18.99 -13.16 37.46
CA ARG A 253 20.01 -13.33 36.41
C ARG A 253 19.66 -12.55 35.14
N TRP A 254 18.37 -12.43 34.83
CA TRP A 254 17.88 -11.61 33.72
C TRP A 254 18.06 -10.11 33.97
N LEU A 255 17.82 -9.63 35.21
CA LEU A 255 18.08 -8.25 35.62
C LEU A 255 19.58 -7.92 35.56
N GLU A 256 20.44 -8.80 36.08
CA GLU A 256 21.90 -8.64 36.03
C GLU A 256 22.43 -8.63 34.58
N GLU A 257 21.95 -9.50 33.71
CA GLU A 257 22.32 -9.47 32.29
C GLU A 257 21.83 -8.20 31.59
N ARG A 258 20.65 -7.68 31.95
CA ARG A 258 20.14 -6.40 31.45
C ARG A 258 21.02 -5.25 31.89
N GLU A 259 21.40 -5.23 33.15
CA GLU A 259 22.24 -4.19 33.73
C GLU A 259 23.64 -4.22 33.12
N LYS A 260 24.24 -5.40 32.97
CA LYS A 260 25.52 -5.58 32.26
C LYS A 260 25.44 -5.11 30.80
N LYS A 261 24.39 -5.48 30.06
CA LYS A 261 24.18 -5.01 28.67
C LYS A 261 23.98 -3.50 28.59
N SER A 262 23.26 -2.91 29.56
CA SER A 262 23.03 -1.47 29.67
C SER A 262 24.31 -0.71 30.01
N GLN A 263 25.09 -1.21 30.97
CA GLN A 263 26.38 -0.65 31.38
C GLN A 263 27.41 -0.76 30.24
N ALA A 264 27.46 -1.89 29.52
CA ALA A 264 28.34 -2.05 28.36
C ALA A 264 27.97 -1.09 27.21
N ALA A 265 26.68 -0.91 26.93
CA ALA A 265 26.21 0.06 25.93
C ALA A 265 26.54 1.51 26.36
N LYS A 266 26.34 1.84 27.65
CA LYS A 266 26.67 3.15 28.22
C LYS A 266 28.17 3.43 28.17
N ALA A 267 29.01 2.48 28.57
CA ALA A 267 30.47 2.59 28.50
C ALA A 267 30.97 2.77 27.06
N LYS A 268 30.37 2.06 26.09
CA LYS A 268 30.69 2.22 24.67
C LYS A 268 30.31 3.61 24.14
N PHE A 269 29.18 4.15 24.60
CA PHE A 269 28.75 5.50 24.25
C PHE A 269 29.63 6.59 24.90
N GLU A 270 30.01 6.42 26.16
CA GLU A 270 30.92 7.32 26.88
C GLU A 270 32.32 7.31 26.24
N ALA A 271 32.84 6.14 25.87
CA ALA A 271 34.09 6.01 25.14
C ALA A 271 34.03 6.66 23.74
N PHE A 272 32.89 6.55 23.04
CA PHE A 272 32.65 7.26 21.79
C PHE A 272 32.68 8.78 21.99
N ARG A 273 31.96 9.29 23.01
CA ARG A 273 31.88 10.72 23.32
C ARG A 273 33.22 11.30 23.79
N ALA A 274 34.05 10.49 24.44
CA ALA A 274 35.40 10.85 24.87
C ALA A 274 36.44 10.83 23.72
N GLY A 275 36.05 10.47 22.48
CA GLY A 275 36.97 10.33 21.36
C GLY A 275 37.89 9.10 21.45
N ASN A 276 37.66 8.22 22.42
CA ASN A 276 38.52 7.07 22.74
C ASN A 276 38.12 5.79 21.99
N LEU A 277 37.05 5.82 21.18
CA LEU A 277 36.79 4.73 20.25
C LEU A 277 37.77 4.85 19.08
N GLN A 278 38.85 4.06 19.12
CA GLN A 278 39.57 3.75 17.89
C GLN A 278 38.57 3.09 16.94
N VAL A 279 38.22 3.77 15.86
CA VAL A 279 37.60 3.13 14.70
C VAL A 279 38.59 2.06 14.26
N MET A 280 38.38 0.81 14.68
CA MET A 280 39.21 -0.30 14.26
C MET A 280 39.27 -0.25 12.73
N LYS A 281 40.51 -0.16 12.22
CA LYS A 281 40.84 -0.06 10.79
C LYS A 281 39.98 -1.05 10.02
N GLU A 282 39.21 -0.54 9.06
CA GLU A 282 38.36 -1.34 8.19
C GLU A 282 39.17 -2.51 7.59
N PRO A 283 38.68 -3.76 7.62
CA PRO A 283 39.16 -4.74 6.66
C PRO A 283 38.91 -4.18 5.25
N ALA A 284 39.91 -4.33 4.38
CA ALA A 284 40.03 -3.63 3.10
C ALA A 284 38.69 -3.50 2.36
N LYS A 285 38.30 -2.24 2.05
CA LYS A 285 37.16 -1.93 1.18
C LYS A 285 37.27 -2.77 -0.08
N GLU A 286 36.38 -3.74 -0.25
CA GLU A 286 36.06 -4.26 -1.58
C GLU A 286 35.78 -3.04 -2.47
N LYS A 287 36.38 -3.02 -3.67
CA LYS A 287 36.22 -1.91 -4.63
C LYS A 287 34.75 -1.49 -4.66
N PRO A 288 34.42 -0.19 -4.56
CA PRO A 288 33.03 0.25 -4.52
C PRO A 288 32.32 -0.25 -5.77
N GLN A 289 31.59 -1.36 -5.63
CA GLN A 289 30.68 -1.82 -6.66
C GLN A 289 29.63 -0.72 -6.77
N LYS A 290 29.38 -0.27 -8.00
CA LYS A 290 28.31 0.70 -8.26
C LYS A 290 27.03 0.15 -7.61
N PRO A 291 26.36 0.91 -6.73
CA PRO A 291 25.14 0.45 -6.10
C PRO A 291 24.14 0.10 -7.20
N SER A 292 23.64 -1.14 -7.19
CA SER A 292 22.68 -1.64 -8.16
C SER A 292 21.39 -1.99 -7.43
N PHE A 293 20.30 -1.38 -7.86
CA PHE A 293 18.96 -1.62 -7.32
C PHE A 293 18.23 -2.61 -8.22
N ASP A 294 17.91 -3.78 -7.68
CA ASP A 294 17.07 -4.75 -8.38
C ASP A 294 15.62 -4.25 -8.40
N PRO A 295 15.01 -4.04 -9.59
CA PRO A 295 13.65 -3.52 -9.69
C PRO A 295 12.61 -4.35 -8.93
N SER A 296 12.73 -5.67 -8.92
CA SER A 296 11.74 -6.52 -8.25
C SER A 296 11.80 -6.38 -6.74
N ILE A 297 13.01 -6.29 -6.19
CA ILE A 297 13.24 -6.12 -4.75
C ILE A 297 12.74 -4.75 -4.29
N VAL A 298 13.11 -3.67 -4.98
CA VAL A 298 12.71 -2.31 -4.59
C VAL A 298 11.20 -2.15 -4.60
N LEU A 299 10.57 -2.58 -5.69
CA LEU A 299 9.12 -2.47 -5.90
C LEU A 299 8.31 -3.50 -5.09
N GLU A 300 8.97 -4.37 -4.32
CA GLU A 300 8.33 -5.24 -3.33
C GLU A 300 8.50 -4.70 -1.90
N VAL A 301 9.70 -4.27 -1.51
CA VAL A 301 10.00 -3.89 -0.12
C VAL A 301 9.45 -2.51 0.24
N LEU A 302 9.68 -1.49 -0.59
CA LEU A 302 9.29 -0.12 -0.25
C LEU A 302 7.76 0.05 -0.16
N PRO A 303 6.95 -0.50 -1.08
CA PRO A 303 5.49 -0.42 -0.95
C PRO A 303 4.93 -1.10 0.30
N LYS A 304 5.56 -2.19 0.78
CA LYS A 304 5.16 -2.85 2.04
C LYS A 304 5.38 -1.92 3.23
N LEU A 305 6.53 -1.26 3.27
CA LEU A 305 6.85 -0.27 4.31
C LEU A 305 5.88 0.91 4.26
N MET A 306 5.61 1.46 3.08
CA MET A 306 4.62 2.54 2.89
C MET A 306 3.22 2.12 3.35
N THR A 307 2.75 0.94 2.92
CA THR A 307 1.42 0.43 3.29
C THR A 307 1.30 0.21 4.79
N SER A 308 2.37 -0.26 5.47
CA SER A 308 2.39 -0.36 6.93
C SER A 308 2.16 1.01 7.60
N GLN A 309 2.72 2.09 7.07
CA GLN A 309 2.52 3.44 7.62
C GLN A 309 1.08 3.93 7.44
N VAL A 310 0.41 3.57 6.33
CA VAL A 310 -1.02 3.88 6.13
C VAL A 310 -1.88 3.20 7.18
N VAL A 311 -1.59 1.93 7.49
CA VAL A 311 -2.33 1.21 8.54
C VAL A 311 -2.14 1.88 9.90
N LEU A 312 -0.91 2.29 10.24
CA LEU A 312 -0.64 3.03 11.48
C LEU A 312 -1.38 4.37 11.53
N LEU A 313 -1.43 5.11 10.42
CA LEU A 313 -2.19 6.37 10.32
C LEU A 313 -3.69 6.16 10.56
N MET A 314 -4.26 5.08 10.02
CA MET A 314 -5.69 4.79 10.14
C MET A 314 -6.09 4.18 11.49
N LYS A 315 -5.14 3.68 12.30
CA LYS A 315 -5.41 3.21 13.67
C LYS A 315 -5.74 4.36 14.65
N GLY A 316 -5.48 5.62 14.28
CA GLY A 316 -6.03 6.80 14.96
C GLY A 316 -5.27 7.31 16.19
N GLU A 317 -4.12 6.71 16.55
CA GLU A 317 -3.29 7.21 17.63
C GLU A 317 -2.52 8.48 17.20
N THR A 318 -2.76 9.61 17.87
CA THR A 318 -2.27 10.95 17.47
C THR A 318 -0.75 11.07 17.35
N TRP A 319 0.01 10.52 18.29
CA TRP A 319 1.48 10.54 18.25
C TRP A 319 2.04 9.58 17.20
N ALA A 320 1.40 8.42 17.01
CA ALA A 320 1.74 7.46 15.98
C ALA A 320 1.47 8.05 14.58
N SER A 321 0.44 8.90 14.46
CA SER A 321 0.04 9.52 13.20
C SER A 321 1.10 10.44 12.61
N HIS A 322 1.78 11.28 13.41
CA HIS A 322 2.83 12.16 12.88
C HIS A 322 4.05 11.36 12.40
N LYS A 323 4.55 10.42 13.21
CA LYS A 323 5.68 9.57 12.81
C LYS A 323 5.33 8.69 11.62
N ALA A 324 4.10 8.18 11.55
CA ALA A 324 3.65 7.36 10.44
C ALA A 324 3.55 8.18 9.13
N LEU A 325 3.12 9.44 9.20
CA LEU A 325 3.16 10.34 8.05
C LEU A 325 4.59 10.60 7.58
N SER A 326 5.49 10.96 8.50
CA SER A 326 6.92 11.13 8.18
C SER A 326 7.51 9.86 7.58
N GLY A 327 7.13 8.69 8.10
CA GLY A 327 7.48 7.39 7.56
C GLY A 327 7.01 7.17 6.14
N TYR A 328 5.72 7.38 5.90
CA TYR A 328 5.14 7.23 4.56
C TYR A 328 5.85 8.15 3.56
N MET A 329 6.05 9.41 3.92
CA MET A 329 6.70 10.40 3.06
C MET A 329 8.19 10.13 2.83
N GLY A 330 8.90 9.67 3.85
CA GLY A 330 10.31 9.27 3.73
C GLY A 330 10.51 8.07 2.82
N PHE A 331 9.64 7.05 2.91
CA PHE A 331 9.68 5.90 1.99
C PHE A 331 9.25 6.27 0.57
N HIS A 332 8.30 7.19 0.42
CA HIS A 332 7.94 7.73 -0.88
C HIS A 332 9.09 8.51 -1.53
N HIS A 333 9.78 9.37 -0.78
CA HIS A 333 11.00 10.05 -1.24
C HIS A 333 12.07 9.05 -1.64
N LEU A 334 12.31 8.02 -0.81
CA LEU A 334 13.26 6.95 -1.11
C LEU A 334 12.92 6.22 -2.42
N LEU A 335 11.64 5.89 -2.65
CA LEU A 335 11.18 5.27 -3.89
C LEU A 335 11.43 6.17 -5.10
N LEU A 336 11.06 7.46 -5.02
CA LEU A 336 11.29 8.44 -6.07
C LEU A 336 12.79 8.63 -6.37
N SER A 337 13.63 8.69 -5.34
CA SER A 337 15.08 8.85 -5.47
C SER A 337 15.73 7.65 -6.15
N ILE A 338 15.30 6.43 -5.82
CA ILE A 338 15.78 5.21 -6.52
C ILE A 338 15.30 5.21 -7.97
N CYS A 339 14.03 5.49 -8.22
CA CYS A 339 13.48 5.57 -9.59
C CYS A 339 14.21 6.61 -10.45
N HIS A 340 14.61 7.75 -9.87
CA HIS A 340 15.37 8.78 -10.55
C HIS A 340 16.83 8.36 -10.83
N ALA A 341 17.46 7.67 -9.88
CA ALA A 341 18.86 7.25 -9.99
C ALA A 341 19.06 5.98 -10.83
N GLU A 342 18.07 5.09 -10.89
CA GLU A 342 18.12 3.80 -11.57
C GLU A 342 16.91 3.64 -12.51
N PRO A 343 17.02 4.05 -13.79
CA PRO A 343 15.91 4.04 -14.74
C PRO A 343 15.27 2.67 -14.97
N THR A 344 16.01 1.58 -14.76
CA THR A 344 15.48 0.22 -14.87
C THR A 344 14.35 -0.05 -13.87
N VAL A 345 14.42 0.56 -12.67
CA VAL A 345 13.34 0.50 -11.66
C VAL A 345 12.11 1.23 -12.14
N GLN A 346 12.26 2.42 -12.74
CA GLN A 346 11.14 3.18 -13.30
C GLN A 346 10.46 2.41 -14.44
N VAL A 347 11.23 1.80 -15.35
CA VAL A 347 10.69 1.02 -16.48
C VAL A 347 9.85 -0.16 -15.97
N GLU A 348 10.36 -0.90 -14.98
CA GLU A 348 9.61 -2.01 -14.38
C GLU A 348 8.36 -1.53 -13.63
N LEU A 349 8.43 -0.41 -12.91
CA LEU A 349 7.29 0.21 -12.25
C LEU A 349 6.17 0.52 -13.27
N GLU A 350 6.51 1.20 -14.37
CA GLU A 350 5.53 1.52 -15.42
C GLU A 350 4.98 0.26 -16.10
N ARG A 351 5.82 -0.77 -16.28
CA ARG A 351 5.40 -2.06 -16.84
C ARG A 351 4.34 -2.72 -15.96
N ARG A 352 4.56 -2.79 -14.64
CA ARG A 352 3.60 -3.37 -13.68
C ARG A 352 2.27 -2.64 -13.68
N ILE A 353 2.28 -1.31 -13.69
CA ILE A 353 1.06 -0.50 -13.72
C ILE A 353 0.33 -0.67 -15.06
N SER A 354 1.05 -0.61 -16.17
CA SER A 354 0.44 -0.79 -17.50
C SER A 354 -0.20 -2.17 -17.66
N GLN A 355 0.43 -3.22 -17.12
CA GLN A 355 -0.15 -4.56 -17.11
C GLN A 355 -1.42 -4.65 -16.27
N PHE A 356 -1.43 -4.05 -15.09
CA PHE A 356 -2.61 -3.98 -14.23
C PHE A 356 -3.78 -3.27 -14.93
N VAL A 357 -3.52 -2.15 -15.61
CA VAL A 357 -4.55 -1.41 -16.33
C VAL A 357 -5.05 -2.21 -17.54
N ALA A 358 -4.16 -2.77 -18.35
CA ALA A 358 -4.50 -3.39 -19.62
C ALA A 358 -5.14 -4.79 -19.49
N ASN A 359 -4.75 -5.59 -18.48
CA ASN A 359 -5.16 -6.99 -18.40
C ASN A 359 -5.78 -7.34 -17.04
N GLU A 360 -7.02 -7.84 -17.05
CA GLU A 360 -7.72 -8.28 -15.84
C GLU A 360 -7.00 -9.41 -15.09
N ASP A 361 -6.34 -10.32 -15.81
CA ASP A 361 -5.57 -11.43 -15.20
C ASP A 361 -4.30 -10.94 -14.49
N GLN A 362 -3.89 -9.70 -14.74
CA GLN A 362 -2.78 -9.05 -14.03
C GLN A 362 -3.27 -8.21 -12.84
N ARG A 363 -4.58 -8.16 -12.58
CA ARG A 363 -5.17 -7.49 -11.41
C ARG A 363 -5.47 -8.44 -10.28
N VAL A 364 -5.62 -9.73 -10.59
CA VAL A 364 -6.00 -10.69 -9.57
C VAL A 364 -4.96 -10.68 -8.46
N LYS A 365 -5.36 -11.12 -7.26
CA LYS A 365 -4.77 -12.32 -6.67
C LYS A 365 -3.27 -12.48 -7.01
N SER A 366 -2.89 -13.68 -7.42
CA SER A 366 -1.51 -14.09 -7.74
C SER A 366 -0.56 -13.05 -8.37
N ALA A 367 -1.04 -12.12 -9.20
CA ALA A 367 -0.23 -11.06 -9.80
C ALA A 367 -0.01 -9.85 -8.87
N VAL A 368 -1.06 -9.33 -8.22
CA VAL A 368 -1.00 -8.17 -7.33
C VAL A 368 -1.53 -8.52 -5.94
N PRO A 369 -0.67 -8.88 -4.97
CA PRO A 369 -1.09 -9.31 -3.63
C PRO A 369 -1.94 -8.31 -2.88
N ASN A 370 -1.49 -7.07 -2.92
CA ASN A 370 -1.95 -6.03 -2.05
C ASN A 370 -2.18 -4.78 -2.89
N LEU A 371 -3.43 -4.34 -2.95
CA LEU A 371 -3.81 -3.18 -3.73
C LEU A 371 -3.26 -1.88 -3.11
N GLY A 372 -3.03 -1.83 -1.79
CA GLY A 372 -2.36 -0.70 -1.14
C GLY A 372 -0.91 -0.55 -1.60
N GLU A 373 -0.16 -1.66 -1.65
CA GLU A 373 1.20 -1.68 -2.20
C GLU A 373 1.22 -1.24 -3.66
N PHE A 374 0.23 -1.68 -4.46
CA PHE A 374 0.09 -1.24 -5.84
C PHE A 374 -0.18 0.28 -5.97
N ILE A 375 -1.03 0.88 -5.12
CA ILE A 375 -1.26 2.33 -5.17
C ILE A 375 0.01 3.10 -4.77
N CYS A 376 0.84 2.55 -3.86
CA CYS A 376 2.14 3.14 -3.56
C CYS A 376 3.06 3.18 -4.80
N LEU A 377 3.01 2.18 -5.69
CA LEU A 377 3.73 2.23 -6.97
C LEU A 377 3.19 3.34 -7.87
N LEU A 378 1.87 3.53 -7.91
CA LEU A 378 1.23 4.56 -8.71
C LEU A 378 1.68 5.98 -8.31
N SER A 379 2.05 6.20 -7.04
CA SER A 379 2.55 7.50 -6.58
C SER A 379 3.88 7.90 -7.20
N ALA A 380 4.69 6.93 -7.65
CA ALA A 380 5.97 7.15 -8.33
C ALA A 380 5.91 6.98 -9.88
N SER A 381 4.74 6.68 -10.44
CA SER A 381 4.58 6.63 -11.91
C SER A 381 4.67 8.02 -12.55
N GLN A 382 5.23 8.09 -13.75
CA GLN A 382 5.27 9.27 -14.60
C GLN A 382 4.20 9.23 -15.71
N LYS A 383 3.65 8.05 -16.01
CA LYS A 383 2.73 7.83 -17.15
C LYS A 383 1.27 7.67 -16.74
N HIS A 384 1.01 7.18 -15.54
CA HIS A 384 -0.33 6.84 -15.07
C HIS A 384 -0.77 7.75 -13.93
N SER A 385 -2.06 8.03 -13.83
CA SER A 385 -2.65 8.84 -12.77
C SER A 385 -3.83 8.10 -12.14
N TRP A 386 -4.46 8.70 -11.13
CA TRP A 386 -5.66 8.12 -10.53
C TRP A 386 -6.77 7.92 -11.57
N GLN A 387 -6.89 8.85 -12.51
CA GLN A 387 -7.88 8.83 -13.60
C GLN A 387 -7.76 7.56 -14.46
N SER A 388 -6.54 7.10 -14.76
CA SER A 388 -6.34 5.91 -15.60
C SER A 388 -6.50 4.59 -14.84
N VAL A 389 -6.48 4.61 -13.50
CA VAL A 389 -6.39 3.39 -12.67
C VAL A 389 -7.63 3.17 -11.81
N ALA A 390 -8.40 4.20 -11.47
CA ALA A 390 -9.52 4.12 -10.52
C ALA A 390 -10.56 3.05 -10.89
N GLY A 391 -11.02 3.01 -12.15
CA GLY A 391 -12.01 2.02 -12.60
C GLY A 391 -11.54 0.56 -12.45
N PRO A 392 -10.41 0.18 -13.09
CA PRO A 392 -9.81 -1.14 -12.93
C PRO A 392 -9.53 -1.52 -11.46
N LEU A 393 -9.02 -0.58 -10.67
CA LEU A 393 -8.68 -0.79 -9.26
C LEU A 393 -9.93 -1.02 -8.41
N LEU A 394 -10.95 -0.16 -8.51
CA LEU A 394 -12.17 -0.27 -7.69
C LEU A 394 -12.96 -1.54 -8.01
N THR A 395 -12.94 -1.98 -9.27
CA THR A 395 -13.52 -3.27 -9.67
C THR A 395 -12.86 -4.42 -8.90
N GLU A 396 -11.53 -4.43 -8.87
CA GLU A 396 -10.77 -5.46 -8.17
C GLU A 396 -10.90 -5.34 -6.63
N VAL A 397 -11.01 -4.12 -6.08
CA VAL A 397 -11.31 -3.89 -4.67
C VAL A 397 -12.64 -4.54 -4.29
N PHE A 398 -13.70 -4.31 -5.08
CA PHE A 398 -15.03 -4.84 -4.80
C PHE A 398 -15.03 -6.38 -4.89
N ASP A 399 -14.39 -6.96 -5.91
CA ASP A 399 -14.27 -8.41 -6.08
C ASP A 399 -13.54 -9.08 -4.89
N ARG A 400 -12.47 -8.46 -4.39
CA ARG A 400 -11.71 -8.98 -3.22
C ARG A 400 -12.48 -8.84 -1.91
N ASN A 401 -13.25 -7.76 -1.76
CA ASN A 401 -14.03 -7.50 -0.54
C ASN A 401 -15.16 -8.52 -0.34
N VAL A 402 -15.67 -9.15 -1.40
CA VAL A 402 -16.73 -10.17 -1.33
C VAL A 402 -16.42 -11.27 -0.31
N LEU A 403 -15.17 -11.72 -0.16
CA LEU A 403 -14.82 -12.74 0.82
C LEU A 403 -15.20 -12.31 2.25
N TRP A 404 -14.93 -11.06 2.60
CA TRP A 404 -15.27 -10.50 3.91
C TRP A 404 -16.77 -10.28 4.07
N VAL A 405 -17.42 -9.82 3.00
CA VAL A 405 -18.89 -9.67 2.95
C VAL A 405 -19.57 -11.01 3.22
N LEU A 406 -19.21 -12.07 2.48
CA LEU A 406 -19.84 -13.38 2.63
C LEU A 406 -19.46 -14.10 3.92
N LYS A 407 -18.30 -13.77 4.53
CA LYS A 407 -17.95 -14.25 5.86
C LYS A 407 -18.88 -13.70 6.94
N LYS A 408 -19.32 -12.44 6.80
CA LYS A 408 -20.24 -11.78 7.74
C LYS A 408 -21.71 -12.00 7.38
N TYR A 409 -22.05 -12.04 6.09
CA TYR A 409 -23.40 -12.15 5.54
C TYR A 409 -23.47 -13.23 4.43
N PRO A 410 -23.46 -14.54 4.79
CA PRO A 410 -23.37 -15.63 3.82
C PRO A 410 -24.53 -15.72 2.82
N HIS A 411 -25.74 -15.29 3.21
CA HIS A 411 -26.95 -15.35 2.39
C HIS A 411 -26.85 -14.48 1.12
N LEU A 412 -26.05 -13.42 1.14
CA LEU A 412 -25.82 -12.56 -0.03
C LEU A 412 -25.14 -13.31 -1.21
N ALA A 413 -24.62 -14.52 -0.99
CA ALA A 413 -24.06 -15.40 -2.02
C ALA A 413 -25.11 -15.99 -2.98
N GLN A 414 -26.39 -16.00 -2.60
CA GLN A 414 -27.46 -16.60 -3.40
C GLN A 414 -27.92 -15.72 -4.56
N LEU A 415 -27.58 -14.41 -4.55
CA LEU A 415 -27.95 -13.43 -5.58
C LEU A 415 -29.46 -13.44 -5.92
N SER A 416 -30.31 -13.69 -4.92
CA SER A 416 -31.77 -13.76 -5.05
C SER A 416 -32.45 -12.39 -5.07
N ASP A 417 -31.75 -11.34 -4.66
CA ASP A 417 -32.24 -9.96 -4.67
C ASP A 417 -32.17 -9.35 -6.08
N ALA A 418 -33.21 -8.63 -6.48
CA ALA A 418 -33.32 -7.90 -7.75
C ALA A 418 -33.42 -6.39 -7.53
N GLY A 419 -33.10 -5.58 -8.56
CA GLY A 419 -33.18 -4.12 -8.48
C GLY A 419 -32.30 -3.53 -7.39
N VAL A 420 -32.83 -2.54 -6.65
CA VAL A 420 -32.14 -1.92 -5.51
C VAL A 420 -32.35 -2.75 -4.25
N SER A 421 -31.27 -3.26 -3.66
CA SER A 421 -31.29 -3.99 -2.39
C SER A 421 -30.63 -3.18 -1.28
N ARG A 422 -31.44 -2.59 -0.39
CA ARG A 422 -30.97 -1.81 0.78
C ARG A 422 -30.04 -2.66 1.66
N GLU A 423 -30.39 -3.93 1.87
CA GLU A 423 -29.59 -4.86 2.66
C GLU A 423 -28.20 -5.09 2.03
N ARG A 424 -28.12 -5.38 0.73
CA ARG A 424 -26.85 -5.64 0.04
C ARG A 424 -25.92 -4.42 0.13
N LEU A 425 -26.47 -3.22 -0.07
CA LEU A 425 -25.73 -1.96 0.04
C LEU A 425 -25.15 -1.77 1.44
N ARG A 426 -25.98 -1.90 2.48
CA ARG A 426 -25.58 -1.74 3.88
C ARG A 426 -24.54 -2.80 4.31
N ALA A 427 -24.86 -4.07 4.07
CA ALA A 427 -24.03 -5.19 4.49
C ALA A 427 -22.64 -5.17 3.81
N THR A 428 -22.61 -4.84 2.51
CA THR A 428 -21.35 -4.74 1.77
C THR A 428 -20.51 -3.58 2.31
N PHE A 429 -21.11 -2.41 2.51
CA PHE A 429 -20.40 -1.23 3.02
C PHE A 429 -19.79 -1.50 4.40
N GLN A 430 -20.60 -2.00 5.34
CA GLN A 430 -20.13 -2.29 6.70
C GLN A 430 -19.02 -3.34 6.74
N ALA A 431 -19.09 -4.38 5.91
CA ALA A 431 -18.05 -5.41 5.87
C ALA A 431 -16.76 -4.96 5.19
N ALA A 432 -16.82 -3.98 4.28
CA ALA A 432 -15.69 -3.50 3.49
C ALA A 432 -15.08 -2.18 4.03
N LEU A 433 -15.70 -1.52 5.01
CA LEU A 433 -15.35 -0.16 5.43
C LEU A 433 -13.87 0.02 5.79
N VAL A 434 -13.26 -0.94 6.48
CA VAL A 434 -11.83 -0.88 6.84
C VAL A 434 -10.93 -0.86 5.61
N SER A 435 -11.19 -1.73 4.62
CA SER A 435 -10.39 -1.75 3.40
C SER A 435 -10.65 -0.51 2.54
N MET A 436 -11.90 -0.06 2.47
CA MET A 436 -12.30 1.17 1.78
C MET A 436 -11.59 2.40 2.34
N ARG A 437 -11.45 2.53 3.67
CA ARG A 437 -10.69 3.63 4.31
C ARG A 437 -9.22 3.66 3.91
N LEU A 438 -8.57 2.49 3.84
CA LEU A 438 -7.19 2.39 3.35
C LEU A 438 -7.06 2.85 1.90
N ILE A 439 -8.02 2.49 1.03
CA ILE A 439 -8.04 2.93 -0.37
C ILE A 439 -8.29 4.43 -0.47
N MET A 440 -9.24 4.98 0.30
CA MET A 440 -9.52 6.42 0.36
C MET A 440 -8.26 7.23 0.74
N PHE A 441 -7.52 6.79 1.76
CA PHE A 441 -6.29 7.48 2.15
C PHE A 441 -5.23 7.44 1.05
N ASN A 442 -4.99 6.26 0.46
CA ASN A 442 -4.01 6.11 -0.61
C ASN A 442 -4.36 6.95 -1.85
N ALA A 443 -5.64 6.99 -2.24
CA ALA A 443 -6.14 7.82 -3.33
C ALA A 443 -6.00 9.32 -3.01
N TRP A 444 -6.33 9.72 -1.78
CA TRP A 444 -6.15 11.10 -1.32
C TRP A 444 -4.67 11.51 -1.37
N PHE A 445 -3.76 10.68 -0.85
CA PHE A 445 -2.33 10.97 -0.88
C PHE A 445 -1.83 11.08 -2.32
N LEU A 446 -2.24 10.17 -3.19
CA LEU A 446 -1.88 10.19 -4.60
C LEU A 446 -2.29 11.51 -5.26
N ASN A 447 -3.55 11.93 -5.08
CA ASN A 447 -4.13 13.08 -5.77
C ASN A 447 -3.76 14.44 -5.15
N LYS A 448 -3.45 14.48 -3.85
CA LYS A 448 -3.20 15.75 -3.13
C LYS A 448 -1.73 15.96 -2.75
N VAL A 449 -0.94 14.89 -2.67
CA VAL A 449 0.46 14.96 -2.27
C VAL A 449 1.40 14.49 -3.38
N ALA A 450 1.26 13.26 -3.87
CA ALA A 450 2.21 12.71 -4.84
C ALA A 450 2.08 13.38 -6.21
N LYS A 451 0.84 13.60 -6.65
CA LYS A 451 0.49 14.14 -7.96
C LYS A 451 -0.61 15.20 -7.83
N PRO A 452 -0.32 16.33 -7.17
CA PRO A 452 -1.25 17.46 -7.19
C PRO A 452 -1.49 17.89 -8.65
N SER A 453 -2.67 18.46 -8.93
CA SER A 453 -3.06 18.89 -10.28
C SER A 453 -2.01 19.78 -10.97
N ALA A 454 -2.08 19.83 -12.31
CA ALA A 454 -1.07 20.32 -13.24
C ALA A 454 -0.53 21.76 -12.99
N ASP A 455 -1.17 22.55 -12.13
CA ASP A 455 -0.69 23.87 -11.71
C ASP A 455 0.59 23.83 -10.86
N THR A 456 0.92 22.69 -10.25
CA THR A 456 2.18 22.58 -9.50
C THR A 456 3.32 22.22 -10.45
N SER A 457 4.04 23.23 -10.96
CA SER A 457 5.25 23.07 -11.79
C SER A 457 6.38 22.24 -11.15
N ASP A 458 6.22 21.82 -9.89
CA ASP A 458 7.26 21.18 -9.09
C ASP A 458 6.94 19.69 -8.87
N SER A 459 7.86 18.81 -9.28
CA SER A 459 7.70 17.37 -9.08
C SER A 459 7.73 17.02 -7.58
N ALA A 460 7.09 15.93 -7.18
CA ALA A 460 7.14 15.47 -5.79
C ALA A 460 8.58 15.28 -5.28
N LEU A 461 9.48 14.78 -6.13
CA LEU A 461 10.90 14.62 -5.80
C LEU A 461 11.58 15.98 -5.54
N ALA A 462 11.35 16.98 -6.38
CA ALA A 462 11.93 18.31 -6.20
C ALA A 462 11.46 18.98 -4.89
N ARG A 463 10.19 18.76 -4.51
CA ARG A 463 9.67 19.19 -3.20
C ARG A 463 10.37 18.46 -2.06
N TYR A 464 10.54 17.15 -2.14
CA TYR A 464 11.24 16.40 -1.11
C TYR A 464 12.72 16.80 -0.95
N GLU A 465 13.43 17.02 -2.06
CA GLU A 465 14.82 17.50 -2.05
C GLU A 465 14.96 18.86 -1.35
N ARG A 466 13.96 19.72 -1.54
CA ARG A 466 13.88 21.03 -0.91
C ARG A 466 13.57 20.91 0.59
N THR A 467 12.58 20.11 0.96
CA THR A 467 12.16 20.00 2.36
C THR A 467 12.93 18.97 3.18
N LYS A 468 13.95 18.33 2.59
CA LYS A 468 14.74 17.26 3.22
C LYS A 468 13.89 16.06 3.67
N GLY A 469 12.83 15.76 2.91
CA GLY A 469 11.84 14.75 3.29
C GLY A 469 10.88 15.17 4.40
N VAL A 470 11.08 16.33 5.04
CA VAL A 470 10.23 16.83 6.13
C VAL A 470 8.91 17.33 5.57
N PRO A 471 7.76 16.89 6.11
CA PRO A 471 6.46 17.42 5.71
C PRO A 471 6.24 18.83 6.26
N PRO A 472 5.90 19.83 5.42
CA PRO A 472 5.49 21.15 5.90
C PRO A 472 4.22 21.08 6.78
N ARG A 473 4.08 22.02 7.73
CA ARG A 473 2.93 22.07 8.66
C ARG A 473 1.56 22.02 7.99
N HIS A 474 1.37 22.82 6.92
CA HIS A 474 0.10 22.82 6.18
C HIS A 474 -0.24 21.44 5.58
N GLN A 475 0.78 20.66 5.19
CA GLN A 475 0.60 19.33 4.65
C GLN A 475 0.28 18.32 5.76
N ILE A 476 0.94 18.42 6.93
CA ILE A 476 0.61 17.63 8.12
C ILE A 476 -0.86 17.85 8.51
N GLU A 477 -1.29 19.11 8.58
CA GLU A 477 -2.68 19.46 8.89
C GLU A 477 -3.67 18.94 7.84
N ALA A 478 -3.31 19.03 6.55
CA ALA A 478 -4.13 18.50 5.47
C ALA A 478 -4.31 16.98 5.56
N VAL A 479 -3.24 16.25 5.89
CA VAL A 479 -3.29 14.80 6.13
C VAL A 479 -4.20 14.51 7.32
N HIS A 480 -4.02 15.19 8.46
CA HIS A 480 -4.86 14.95 9.63
C HIS A 480 -6.34 15.26 9.38
N ARG A 481 -6.65 16.32 8.62
CA ARG A 481 -8.02 16.60 8.17
C ARG A 481 -8.55 15.45 7.32
N ALA A 482 -7.78 14.99 6.35
CA ALA A 482 -8.18 13.88 5.49
C ALA A 482 -8.42 12.59 6.28
N VAL A 483 -7.53 12.23 7.21
CA VAL A 483 -7.70 11.05 8.08
C VAL A 483 -9.00 11.15 8.87
N ARG A 484 -9.29 12.30 9.49
CA ARG A 484 -10.56 12.50 10.22
C ARG A 484 -11.77 12.32 9.31
N THR A 485 -11.80 13.01 8.18
CA THR A 485 -12.89 12.89 7.20
C THR A 485 -13.09 11.45 6.74
N ILE A 486 -12.00 10.73 6.43
CA ILE A 486 -12.05 9.32 6.01
C ILE A 486 -12.59 8.41 7.13
N CYS A 487 -12.23 8.68 8.38
CA CYS A 487 -12.75 7.94 9.53
C CYS A 487 -14.25 8.21 9.76
N GLU A 488 -14.73 9.41 9.42
CA GLU A 488 -16.14 9.82 9.52
C GLU A 488 -17.01 9.29 8.37
N VAL A 489 -16.42 8.82 7.26
CA VAL A 489 -17.18 8.23 6.14
C VAL A 489 -18.01 7.03 6.60
N ASP A 490 -19.32 7.13 6.39
CA ASP A 490 -20.34 6.15 6.78
C ASP A 490 -21.37 5.83 5.67
N SER A 491 -21.25 6.44 4.48
CA SER A 491 -22.13 6.24 3.32
C SER A 491 -21.38 5.97 2.01
N TRP A 492 -22.09 5.43 1.01
CA TRP A 492 -21.54 5.16 -0.33
C TRP A 492 -21.23 6.46 -1.08
N GLU A 493 -22.08 7.46 -0.94
CA GLU A 493 -21.92 8.79 -1.51
C GLU A 493 -20.63 9.43 -0.99
N ALA A 494 -20.45 9.45 0.34
CA ALA A 494 -19.24 9.97 0.96
C ALA A 494 -17.97 9.20 0.56
N TYR A 495 -18.08 7.88 0.36
CA TYR A 495 -16.98 7.06 -0.17
C TYR A 495 -16.59 7.47 -1.60
N PHE A 496 -17.55 7.63 -2.51
CA PHE A 496 -17.27 8.04 -3.89
C PHE A 496 -16.74 9.48 -3.95
N ASP A 497 -17.32 10.39 -3.17
CA ASP A 497 -16.85 11.76 -3.04
C ASP A 497 -15.39 11.81 -2.56
N SER A 498 -15.05 11.00 -1.53
CA SER A 498 -13.67 10.92 -1.02
C SER A 498 -12.67 10.40 -2.05
N LEU A 499 -13.10 9.59 -3.01
CA LEU A 499 -12.25 9.08 -4.09
C LEU A 499 -12.20 10.02 -5.31
N GLY A 500 -13.01 11.07 -5.32
CA GLY A 500 -13.16 11.96 -6.47
C GLY A 500 -13.77 11.26 -7.68
N VAL A 501 -14.72 10.35 -7.45
CA VAL A 501 -15.47 9.65 -8.51
C VAL A 501 -16.95 10.04 -8.45
N GLU A 502 -17.60 10.04 -9.61
CA GLU A 502 -19.04 10.32 -9.72
C GLU A 502 -19.83 9.33 -8.87
N ARG A 503 -20.83 9.85 -8.16
CA ARG A 503 -21.69 9.03 -7.29
C ARG A 503 -22.44 8.00 -8.13
N VAL A 504 -22.26 6.72 -7.80
CA VAL A 504 -22.92 5.62 -8.50
C VAL A 504 -24.35 5.47 -7.99
N LYS A 505 -25.34 5.47 -8.89
CA LYS A 505 -26.75 5.30 -8.52
C LYS A 505 -26.98 3.94 -7.82
N PRO A 506 -27.90 3.84 -6.84
CA PRO A 506 -28.11 2.63 -6.05
C PRO A 506 -28.36 1.36 -6.89
N GLU A 507 -29.09 1.49 -8.00
CA GLU A 507 -29.37 0.36 -8.90
C GLU A 507 -28.10 -0.14 -9.60
N GLN A 508 -27.31 0.79 -10.16
CA GLN A 508 -26.03 0.48 -10.80
C GLN A 508 -25.04 -0.13 -9.81
N LEU A 509 -25.01 0.41 -8.58
CA LEU A 509 -24.17 -0.11 -7.51
C LEU A 509 -24.60 -1.53 -7.10
N CYS A 510 -25.89 -1.79 -6.90
CA CYS A 510 -26.36 -3.15 -6.61
C CYS A 510 -25.98 -4.14 -7.72
N ASN A 511 -26.12 -3.74 -8.99
CA ASN A 511 -25.70 -4.55 -10.13
C ASN A 511 -24.18 -4.81 -10.11
N TRP A 512 -23.38 -3.80 -9.80
CA TRP A 512 -21.93 -3.95 -9.63
C TRP A 512 -21.59 -4.91 -8.49
N LEU A 513 -22.22 -4.77 -7.31
CA LEU A 513 -21.99 -5.64 -6.16
C LEU A 513 -22.36 -7.10 -6.46
N ARG A 514 -23.47 -7.35 -7.17
CA ARG A 514 -23.83 -8.70 -7.63
C ARG A 514 -22.80 -9.24 -8.62
N GLN A 515 -22.33 -8.40 -9.54
CA GLN A 515 -21.29 -8.78 -10.49
C GLN A 515 -19.97 -9.11 -9.77
N SER A 516 -19.60 -8.35 -8.74
CA SER A 516 -18.41 -8.63 -7.95
C SER A 516 -18.49 -9.97 -7.23
N VAL A 517 -19.66 -10.43 -6.79
CA VAL A 517 -19.82 -11.79 -6.28
C VAL A 517 -19.52 -12.82 -7.37
N ARG A 518 -19.99 -12.63 -8.61
CA ARG A 518 -19.68 -13.54 -9.72
C ARG A 518 -18.19 -13.54 -10.06
N ASN A 519 -17.59 -12.36 -10.20
CA ASN A 519 -16.17 -12.20 -10.50
C ASN A 519 -15.29 -12.81 -9.40
N SER A 520 -15.63 -12.57 -8.13
CA SER A 520 -14.93 -13.13 -6.97
C SER A 520 -14.95 -14.65 -6.94
N ALA A 521 -16.06 -15.27 -7.35
CA ALA A 521 -16.16 -16.73 -7.48
C ALA A 521 -15.31 -17.25 -8.65
N GLN A 522 -15.34 -16.56 -9.80
CA GLN A 522 -14.56 -16.90 -10.99
C GLN A 522 -13.05 -16.79 -10.72
N LYS A 523 -12.61 -15.72 -10.04
CA LYS A 523 -11.22 -15.47 -9.63
C LYS A 523 -10.77 -16.38 -8.46
N GLY A 524 -11.68 -17.18 -7.90
CA GLY A 524 -11.39 -18.13 -6.82
C GLY A 524 -11.15 -17.49 -5.45
N TYR A 525 -11.59 -16.24 -5.23
CA TYR A 525 -11.41 -15.55 -3.95
C TYR A 525 -12.32 -16.10 -2.85
N HIS A 526 -13.44 -16.70 -3.24
CA HIS A 526 -14.30 -17.45 -2.35
C HIS A 526 -14.85 -18.69 -3.06
N LYS A 527 -15.31 -19.67 -2.28
CA LYS A 527 -15.96 -20.88 -2.80
C LYS A 527 -17.47 -20.74 -2.65
N SER A 528 -18.19 -20.56 -3.77
CA SER A 528 -19.64 -20.34 -3.79
C SER A 528 -20.43 -21.36 -2.95
N TRP A 529 -20.06 -22.64 -3.04
CA TRP A 529 -20.73 -23.72 -2.31
C TRP A 529 -20.57 -23.60 -0.78
N HIS A 530 -19.43 -23.07 -0.29
CA HIS A 530 -19.14 -22.98 1.15
C HIS A 530 -20.04 -21.98 1.87
N PHE A 531 -20.40 -20.89 1.19
CA PHE A 531 -21.25 -19.84 1.77
C PHE A 531 -22.73 -20.11 1.51
N ARG A 532 -23.08 -20.73 0.39
CA ARG A 532 -24.46 -21.17 0.12
C ARG A 532 -24.95 -22.23 1.11
N SER A 533 -24.08 -23.13 1.57
CA SER A 533 -24.45 -24.11 2.61
C SER A 533 -24.61 -23.50 4.00
N LYS A 534 -24.02 -22.32 4.24
CA LYS A 534 -24.15 -21.55 5.49
C LYS A 534 -25.29 -20.53 5.47
N ALA A 535 -25.88 -20.28 4.30
CA ALA A 535 -27.05 -19.46 4.14
C ALA A 535 -28.27 -20.24 4.65
N GLY A 536 -28.48 -20.23 5.97
CA GLY A 536 -29.75 -20.60 6.58
C GLY A 536 -30.86 -19.61 6.18
N PRO A 537 -32.14 -19.92 6.45
CA PRO A 537 -33.22 -18.98 6.20
C PRO A 537 -32.90 -17.66 6.91
N ALA A 538 -33.07 -16.54 6.21
CA ALA A 538 -32.77 -15.21 6.73
C ALA A 538 -33.43 -15.06 8.11
N LYS A 539 -32.62 -15.05 9.18
CA LYS A 539 -33.13 -14.63 10.48
C LYS A 539 -33.48 -13.16 10.31
N LYS A 540 -34.77 -12.83 10.40
CA LYS A 540 -35.18 -11.47 10.75
C LYS A 540 -34.49 -11.19 12.08
N GLU A 541 -33.44 -10.38 12.07
CA GLU A 541 -32.93 -9.79 13.30
C GLU A 541 -34.04 -8.86 13.81
N GLU A 542 -34.89 -9.37 14.69
CA GLU A 542 -35.69 -8.57 15.60
C GLU A 542 -34.72 -7.96 16.62
N GLY A 543 -34.09 -6.87 16.19
CA GLY A 543 -33.25 -6.02 17.01
C GLY A 543 -33.42 -4.62 16.48
N TRP A 544 -34.35 -3.89 17.09
CA TRP A 544 -34.58 -2.47 16.85
C TRP A 544 -33.32 -1.72 17.31
N ASP A 545 -32.36 -1.61 16.39
CA ASP A 545 -31.06 -0.96 16.58
C ASP A 545 -31.17 0.47 16.04
N ALA A 546 -30.35 1.38 16.56
CA ALA A 546 -30.38 2.83 16.26
C ALA A 546 -30.34 3.20 14.77
N CYS A 547 -30.02 2.23 13.89
CA CYS A 547 -30.12 2.34 12.44
C CYS A 547 -31.54 2.33 11.86
N ASP A 548 -32.57 1.83 12.55
CA ASP A 548 -33.95 1.85 12.04
C ASP A 548 -34.56 3.27 12.09
N GLN A 549 -34.14 4.11 13.04
CA GLN A 549 -34.45 5.55 13.05
C GLN A 549 -33.77 6.31 11.89
N MET A 550 -32.69 5.77 11.31
CA MET A 550 -31.94 6.41 10.24
C MET A 550 -32.58 6.21 8.85
N ALA A 551 -33.42 5.19 8.67
CA ALA A 551 -34.15 4.97 7.43
C ALA A 551 -35.33 5.95 7.27
N GLU A 552 -35.94 6.41 8.36
CA GLU A 552 -37.03 7.40 8.35
C GLU A 552 -36.52 8.80 7.95
N ALA A 553 -35.28 9.15 8.29
CA ALA A 553 -34.66 10.42 7.88
C ALA A 553 -34.34 10.47 6.37
N TYR A 554 -34.18 9.32 5.71
CA TYR A 554 -33.88 9.21 4.27
C TYR A 554 -35.12 9.37 3.36
N GLU A 555 -36.32 9.31 3.93
CA GLU A 555 -37.59 9.47 3.18
C GLU A 555 -38.17 10.90 3.31
N SER A 556 -37.49 11.80 4.02
CA SER A 556 -37.98 13.14 4.34
C SER A 556 -37.41 14.29 3.51
N HIS A 557 -36.48 14.05 2.56
CA HIS A 557 -35.88 15.09 1.71
C HIS A 557 -35.62 14.66 0.27
#